data_AF-A0A959EFM8-F1
#
_entry.id   AF-A0A959EFM8-F1
#
_cell.length_a   1.000
_cell.length_b   1.000
_cell.length_c   1.000
_cell.angle_alpha   90.00
_cell.angle_beta   90.00
_cell.angle_gamma   90.00
#
_symmetry.space_group_name_H-M   'P 1'
#
loop_
_entity.id
_entity.type
_entity.pdbx_description
1 polymer ?
#
loop_
_entity_poly.entity_id
_entity_poly.type
_entity_poly.pdbx_seq_one_letter_code
_entity_poly.pdbx_strand_id
1 'polypeptide(L)'
;LENCYELQPLNPEQAEDAILLPAFDQGDFISPRFDYEDEAVETLLRFLSEGGKQDIESFQLQILCEYLEKTVVIGRGKKRVSRTDIENPGDILENYYLNNISRIEDAEDQLAARRLIEEGLIFEEEERRLSLYEGQILKGYNISPELLRQLLDTHLIRSEPSMRGGYTYELSHDTLVAPVLRAKARRREVERQDQEAEEQRRREAELAELRREAEEERERARRESELRAKAETAEKKAQDNARQARRRARQALFGALIAVALAVAAIIFFQRAKTSEWQAQANFEAAQQARKQAEQNAEQYRKEIVRRLKDEARVFLEAGQEAYALDRLEKALKIDPSDTNLKEQIENLKNERDGN
;
A
#
# COMPACT_ATOMS: atom_id res chain seq x y z
N LEU A 1 78.83 -36.48 11.80
CA LEU A 1 78.71 -35.11 12.35
C LEU A 1 79.63 -35.05 13.56
N GLU A 2 80.95 -34.92 13.35
CA GLU A 2 81.93 -34.91 14.46
C GLU A 2 82.43 -33.49 14.79
N ASN A 3 82.05 -32.46 14.03
CA ASN A 3 82.49 -31.08 14.27
C ASN A 3 81.35 -30.08 14.02
N CYS A 4 80.31 -30.11 14.85
CA CYS A 4 79.37 -29.00 14.94
C CYS A 4 79.70 -28.23 16.22
N TYR A 5 80.21 -27.00 16.09
CA TYR A 5 80.42 -26.10 17.21
C TYR A 5 79.14 -25.29 17.41
N GLU A 6 78.52 -25.42 18.58
CA GLU A 6 77.38 -24.60 18.97
C GLU A 6 77.86 -23.21 19.33
N LEU A 7 77.35 -22.19 18.63
CA LEU A 7 77.55 -20.80 19.02
C LEU A 7 76.74 -20.55 20.29
N GLN A 8 77.42 -20.13 21.35
CA GLN A 8 76.77 -19.79 22.60
C GLN A 8 76.02 -18.45 22.47
N PRO A 9 74.92 -18.27 23.21
CA PRO A 9 74.28 -16.97 23.37
C PRO A 9 75.23 -15.88 23.87
N LEU A 10 74.86 -14.62 23.64
CA LEU A 10 75.64 -13.47 24.10
C LEU A 10 75.42 -13.24 25.60
N ASN A 11 76.51 -12.97 26.32
CA ASN A 11 76.41 -12.41 27.66
C ASN A 11 76.10 -10.90 27.60
N PRO A 12 75.72 -10.25 28.72
CA PRO A 12 75.36 -8.83 28.71
C PRO A 12 76.44 -7.88 28.17
N GLU A 13 77.71 -8.11 28.51
CA GLU A 13 78.84 -7.29 28.04
C GLU A 13 79.04 -7.44 26.51
N GLN A 14 78.96 -8.67 26.01
CA GLN A 14 79.05 -8.95 24.58
C GLN A 14 77.87 -8.37 23.80
N ALA A 15 76.67 -8.40 24.38
CA ALA A 15 75.49 -7.81 23.77
C ALA A 15 75.57 -6.27 23.76
N GLU A 16 76.10 -5.66 24.81
CA GLU A 16 76.39 -4.22 24.85
C GLU A 16 77.40 -3.82 23.76
N ASP A 17 78.51 -4.55 23.65
CA ASP A 17 79.50 -4.33 22.59
C ASP A 17 78.88 -4.49 21.20
N ALA A 18 78.02 -5.49 21.00
CA ALA A 18 77.33 -5.73 19.74
C ALA A 18 76.29 -4.64 19.39
N ILE A 19 75.80 -3.87 20.36
CA ILE A 19 74.95 -2.69 20.14
C ILE A 19 75.81 -1.48 19.79
N LEU A 20 76.82 -1.21 20.62
CA LEU A 20 77.55 0.06 20.59
C LEU A 20 78.60 0.10 19.47
N LEU A 21 79.38 -0.96 19.30
CA LEU A 21 80.51 -0.94 18.37
C LEU A 21 80.07 -0.69 16.91
N PRO A 22 79.03 -1.35 16.37
CA PRO A 22 78.57 -1.07 15.01
C PRO A 22 78.02 0.35 14.84
N ALA A 23 77.34 0.90 15.85
CA ALA A 23 76.77 2.24 15.79
C ALA A 23 77.84 3.35 15.71
N PHE A 24 79.01 3.09 16.31
CA PHE A 24 80.16 3.99 16.29
C PHE A 24 81.10 3.79 15.11
N ASP A 25 80.95 2.70 14.35
CA ASP A 25 81.86 2.35 13.28
C ASP A 25 81.80 3.37 12.12
N GLN A 26 82.92 3.49 11.40
CA GLN A 26 83.05 4.39 10.27
C GLN A 26 83.22 3.59 8.99
N GLY A 27 82.35 3.84 8.02
CA GLY A 27 82.41 3.18 6.72
C GLY A 27 81.34 3.69 5.75
N ASP A 28 81.25 3.03 4.61
CA ASP A 28 80.22 3.27 3.60
C ASP A 28 78.89 2.61 3.99
N PHE A 29 78.38 2.96 5.18
CA PHE A 29 77.09 2.49 5.69
C PHE A 29 75.96 3.43 5.26
N ILE A 30 74.74 2.89 5.19
CA ILE A 30 73.54 3.69 4.89
C ILE A 30 73.22 4.61 6.07
N SER A 31 73.40 4.12 7.30
CA SER A 31 73.24 4.91 8.51
C SER A 31 74.46 5.80 8.75
N PRO A 32 74.27 7.05 9.19
CA PRO A 32 75.37 7.83 9.74
C PRO A 32 75.77 7.27 11.10
N ARG A 33 77.02 7.48 11.52
CA ARG A 33 77.47 7.22 12.89
C ARG A 33 76.50 7.83 13.91
N PHE A 34 76.11 7.03 14.90
CA PHE A 34 75.17 7.40 15.96
C PHE A 34 75.56 6.77 17.30
N ASP A 35 74.76 7.03 18.33
CA ASP A 35 75.03 6.69 19.72
C ASP A 35 73.74 6.25 20.43
N TYR A 36 73.85 5.65 21.61
CA TYR A 36 72.74 5.28 22.48
C TYR A 36 72.86 6.01 23.82
N GLU A 37 71.73 6.34 24.44
CA GLU A 37 71.71 6.69 25.87
C GLU A 37 71.89 5.42 26.71
N ASP A 38 72.56 5.54 27.86
CA ASP A 38 72.79 4.41 28.77
C ASP A 38 71.46 3.74 29.17
N GLU A 39 70.42 4.54 29.44
CA GLU A 39 69.09 4.02 29.76
C GLU A 39 68.43 3.27 28.58
N ALA A 40 68.79 3.61 27.34
CA ALA A 40 68.31 2.94 26.14
C ALA A 40 68.95 1.56 25.99
N VAL A 41 70.27 1.48 26.17
CA VAL A 41 71.02 0.20 26.19
C VAL A 41 70.52 -0.69 27.32
N GLU A 42 70.38 -0.15 28.53
CA GLU A 42 69.86 -0.91 29.68
C GLU A 42 68.44 -1.45 29.40
N THR A 43 67.59 -0.65 28.76
CA THR A 43 66.24 -1.08 28.37
C THR A 43 66.28 -2.25 27.39
N LEU A 44 67.16 -2.22 26.38
CA LEU A 44 67.34 -3.30 25.42
C LEU A 44 67.86 -4.57 26.08
N LEU A 45 68.94 -4.47 26.85
CA LEU A 45 69.57 -5.62 27.51
C LEU A 45 68.62 -6.26 28.52
N ARG A 46 67.89 -5.46 29.30
CA ARG A 46 66.87 -5.95 30.24
C ARG A 46 65.74 -6.67 29.52
N PHE A 47 65.30 -6.17 28.37
CA PHE A 47 64.27 -6.85 27.57
C PHE A 47 64.78 -8.18 27.00
N LEU A 48 65.94 -8.16 26.34
CA LEU A 48 66.54 -9.33 25.71
C LEU A 48 66.83 -10.46 26.71
N SER A 49 67.30 -10.12 27.91
CA SER A 49 67.60 -11.08 28.97
C SER A 49 66.40 -11.48 29.83
N GLU A 50 65.18 -11.00 29.53
CA GLU A 50 64.00 -11.15 30.41
C GLU A 50 64.25 -10.72 31.86
N GLY A 51 64.98 -9.62 32.03
CA GLY A 51 65.42 -9.11 33.33
C GLY A 51 66.52 -9.95 33.97
N GLY A 52 67.41 -10.55 33.15
CA GLY A 52 68.53 -11.37 33.60
C GLY A 52 68.19 -12.85 33.86
N LYS A 53 67.06 -13.34 33.35
CA LYS A 53 66.62 -14.73 33.52
C LYS A 53 67.14 -15.66 32.42
N GLN A 54 67.50 -15.11 31.27
CA GLN A 54 68.00 -15.87 30.13
C GLN A 54 69.16 -15.13 29.46
N ASP A 55 69.95 -15.89 28.71
CA ASP A 55 71.02 -15.34 27.89
C ASP A 55 70.46 -14.58 26.67
N ILE A 56 71.28 -13.73 26.07
CA ILE A 56 70.84 -12.84 24.98
C ILE A 56 71.02 -13.53 23.64
N GLU A 57 69.91 -13.81 22.97
CA GLU A 57 69.89 -14.36 21.62
C GLU A 57 70.30 -13.29 20.59
N SER A 58 71.35 -13.60 19.82
CA SER A 58 71.91 -12.69 18.80
C SER A 58 70.87 -12.24 17.76
N PHE A 59 69.92 -13.10 17.42
CA PHE A 59 68.85 -12.80 16.47
C PHE A 59 67.88 -11.72 16.96
N GLN A 60 67.43 -11.79 18.22
CA GLN A 60 66.55 -10.75 18.77
C GLN A 60 67.29 -9.41 18.82
N LEU A 61 68.56 -9.45 19.22
CA LEU A 61 69.42 -8.28 19.25
C LEU A 61 69.54 -7.64 17.86
N GLN A 62 69.78 -8.45 16.84
CA GLN A 62 69.87 -8.00 15.44
C GLN A 62 68.58 -7.32 14.99
N ILE A 63 67.40 -7.91 15.24
CA ILE A 63 66.12 -7.30 14.85
C ILE A 63 65.92 -5.95 15.53
N LEU A 64 66.19 -5.86 16.83
CA LEU A 64 66.02 -4.62 17.60
C LEU A 64 66.96 -3.53 17.07
N CYS A 65 68.23 -3.85 16.85
CA CYS A 65 69.21 -2.90 16.35
C CYS A 65 68.86 -2.43 14.94
N GLU A 66 68.54 -3.36 14.02
CA GLU A 66 68.14 -3.03 12.65
C GLU A 66 66.90 -2.12 12.63
N TYR A 67 65.91 -2.41 13.47
CA TYR A 67 64.70 -1.59 13.57
C TYR A 67 65.02 -0.16 14.03
N LEU A 68 65.82 -0.02 15.09
CA LEU A 68 66.17 1.29 15.64
C LEU A 68 67.03 2.09 14.66
N GLU A 69 67.99 1.44 14.01
CA GLU A 69 68.80 2.05 12.97
C GLU A 69 67.93 2.54 11.80
N LYS A 70 67.06 1.70 11.26
CA LYS A 70 66.20 2.08 10.12
C LYS A 70 65.16 3.14 10.49
N THR A 71 64.50 2.98 11.62
CA THR A 71 63.33 3.80 11.97
C THR A 71 63.74 5.09 12.69
N VAL A 72 64.68 5.02 13.62
CA VAL A 72 65.05 6.12 14.50
C VAL A 72 66.23 6.90 13.94
N VAL A 73 67.31 6.21 13.55
CA VAL A 73 68.53 6.87 13.06
C VAL A 73 68.32 7.37 11.64
N ILE A 74 67.99 6.49 10.71
CA ILE A 74 67.78 6.85 9.30
C ILE A 74 66.44 7.58 9.15
N GLY A 75 65.34 6.96 9.60
CA GLY A 75 63.98 7.47 9.37
C GLY A 75 63.67 8.80 10.07
N ARG A 76 64.16 9.02 11.30
CA ARG A 76 63.94 10.26 12.06
C ARG A 76 65.19 11.17 12.11
N GLY A 77 66.32 10.74 11.54
CA GLY A 77 67.55 11.51 11.53
C GLY A 77 68.21 11.69 12.91
N LYS A 78 67.86 10.86 13.91
CA LYS A 78 68.44 10.97 15.25
C LYS A 78 69.87 10.43 15.27
N LYS A 79 70.78 11.15 15.90
CA LYS A 79 72.16 10.70 16.15
C LYS A 79 72.35 10.05 17.52
N ARG A 80 71.31 10.06 18.35
CA ARG A 80 71.29 9.45 19.67
C ARG A 80 69.94 8.79 19.91
N VAL A 81 69.95 7.49 20.17
CA VAL A 81 68.75 6.69 20.50
C VAL A 81 68.48 6.80 21.99
N SER A 82 67.27 7.23 22.35
CA SER A 82 66.85 7.43 23.74
C SER A 82 65.95 6.30 24.23
N ARG A 83 65.75 6.20 25.55
CA ARG A 83 64.79 5.22 26.13
C ARG A 83 63.37 5.35 25.54
N THR A 84 62.95 6.57 25.20
CA THR A 84 61.61 6.83 24.62
C THR A 84 61.45 6.27 23.20
N ASP A 85 62.55 5.98 22.51
CA ASP A 85 62.52 5.36 21.19
C ASP A 85 62.29 3.82 21.27
N ILE A 86 62.35 3.24 22.47
CA ILE A 86 62.31 1.79 22.73
C ILE A 86 61.19 1.40 23.70
N GLU A 87 60.17 2.26 23.89
CA GLU A 87 59.18 2.10 24.97
C GLU A 87 58.53 0.71 25.06
N ASN A 88 58.31 0.04 23.92
CA ASN A 88 57.85 -1.35 23.86
C ASN A 88 58.71 -2.19 22.90
N PRO A 89 59.79 -2.82 23.38
CA PRO A 89 60.63 -3.66 22.53
C PRO A 89 59.88 -4.89 21.97
N GLY A 90 58.86 -5.36 22.69
CA GLY A 90 57.97 -6.44 22.21
C GLY A 90 57.19 -6.08 20.95
N ASP A 91 56.83 -4.80 20.78
CA ASP A 91 56.17 -4.30 19.57
C ASP A 91 57.13 -4.32 18.38
N ILE A 92 58.45 -4.17 18.61
CA ILE A 92 59.45 -4.22 17.54
C ILE A 92 59.51 -5.62 16.92
N LEU A 93 59.53 -6.68 17.72
CA LEU A 93 59.51 -8.06 17.22
C LEU A 93 58.20 -8.39 16.47
N GLU A 94 57.07 -7.90 16.97
CA GLU A 94 55.78 -8.06 16.29
C GLU A 94 55.76 -7.30 14.96
N ASN A 95 56.25 -6.06 14.96
CA ASN A 95 56.37 -5.25 13.74
C ASN A 95 57.37 -5.85 12.76
N TYR A 96 58.43 -6.51 13.21
CA TYR A 96 59.34 -7.24 12.32
C TYR A 96 58.61 -8.31 11.52
N TYR A 97 57.79 -9.12 12.18
CA TYR A 97 56.93 -10.10 11.50
C TYR A 97 55.94 -9.40 10.55
N LEU A 98 55.17 -8.44 11.06
CA LEU A 98 54.14 -7.74 10.26
C LEU A 98 54.72 -7.02 9.05
N ASN A 99 55.88 -6.37 9.19
CA ASN A 99 56.55 -5.65 8.10
C ASN A 99 57.00 -6.62 7.01
N ASN A 100 57.58 -7.76 7.37
CA ASN A 100 58.00 -8.77 6.40
C ASN A 100 56.80 -9.37 5.66
N ILE A 101 55.70 -9.64 6.37
CA ILE A 101 54.43 -10.07 5.74
C ILE A 101 53.86 -8.97 4.83
N SER A 102 53.95 -7.70 5.21
CA SER A 102 53.41 -6.57 4.43
C SER A 102 54.15 -6.30 3.12
N ARG A 103 55.36 -6.86 2.95
CA ARG A 103 56.13 -6.78 1.70
C ARG A 103 55.62 -7.73 0.61
N ILE A 104 54.71 -8.64 0.95
CA ILE A 104 54.05 -9.53 -0.02
C ILE A 104 52.94 -8.71 -0.68
N GLU A 105 53.05 -8.45 -1.99
CA GLU A 105 52.16 -7.55 -2.72
C GLU A 105 50.77 -8.17 -2.97
N ASP A 106 50.72 -9.46 -3.26
CA ASP A 106 49.47 -10.17 -3.51
C ASP A 106 48.76 -10.51 -2.19
N ALA A 107 47.49 -10.15 -2.09
CA ALA A 107 46.71 -10.30 -0.86
C ALA A 107 46.40 -11.77 -0.53
N GLU A 108 46.25 -12.65 -1.53
CA GLU A 108 46.03 -14.07 -1.29
C GLU A 108 47.32 -14.73 -0.80
N ASP A 109 48.44 -14.44 -1.44
CA ASP A 109 49.76 -14.91 -1.02
C ASP A 109 50.13 -14.39 0.38
N GLN A 110 49.82 -13.12 0.66
CA GLN A 110 50.00 -12.55 1.99
C GLN A 110 49.18 -13.30 3.04
N LEU A 111 47.90 -13.58 2.76
CA LEU A 111 47.05 -14.35 3.66
C LEU A 111 47.52 -15.80 3.81
N ALA A 112 47.97 -16.43 2.73
CA ALA A 112 48.51 -17.79 2.73
C ALA A 112 49.78 -17.87 3.60
N ALA A 113 50.71 -16.92 3.44
CA ALA A 113 51.92 -16.82 4.25
C ALA A 113 51.59 -16.64 5.74
N ARG A 114 50.62 -15.78 6.05
CA ARG A 114 50.14 -15.59 7.43
C ARG A 114 49.56 -16.87 8.01
N ARG A 115 48.74 -17.61 7.25
CA ARG A 115 48.18 -18.90 7.71
C ARG A 115 49.28 -19.93 7.93
N LEU A 116 50.25 -20.03 7.02
CA LEU A 116 51.39 -20.93 7.21
C LEU A 116 52.13 -20.62 8.52
N ILE A 117 52.50 -19.37 8.74
CA ILE A 117 53.33 -18.98 9.89
C ILE A 117 52.54 -18.98 11.21
N GLU A 118 51.33 -18.41 11.22
CA GLU A 118 50.50 -18.25 12.42
C GLU A 118 49.75 -19.54 12.84
N GLU A 119 49.52 -20.47 11.91
CA GLU A 119 48.69 -21.67 12.16
C GLU A 119 49.42 -22.97 11.84
N GLY A 120 50.41 -22.96 10.94
CA GLY A 120 51.12 -24.17 10.53
C GLY A 120 52.44 -24.41 11.24
N LEU A 121 53.24 -23.36 11.44
CA LEU A 121 54.58 -23.45 12.01
C LEU A 121 54.61 -23.24 13.53
N ILE A 122 53.45 -23.06 14.17
CA ILE A 122 53.31 -22.90 15.62
C ILE A 122 52.23 -23.85 16.13
N PHE A 123 52.57 -24.62 17.16
CA PHE A 123 51.60 -25.29 18.00
C PHE A 123 51.17 -24.34 19.11
N GLU A 124 49.97 -23.78 18.98
CA GLU A 124 49.48 -22.67 19.81
C GLU A 124 49.30 -23.06 21.28
N GLU A 125 48.86 -24.29 21.55
CA GLU A 125 48.57 -24.78 22.90
C GLU A 125 49.82 -24.90 23.78
N GLU A 126 50.98 -25.16 23.18
CA GLU A 126 52.27 -25.24 23.89
C GLU A 126 53.20 -24.05 23.58
N GLU A 127 52.77 -23.12 22.73
CA GLU A 127 53.60 -22.02 22.20
C GLU A 127 54.95 -22.51 21.64
N ARG A 128 54.92 -23.59 20.85
CA ARG A 128 56.14 -24.23 20.30
C ARG A 128 56.18 -24.17 18.79
N ARG A 129 57.40 -24.12 18.24
CA ARG A 129 57.61 -24.23 16.79
C ARG A 129 57.30 -25.62 16.28
N LEU A 130 56.75 -25.68 15.08
CA LEU A 130 56.53 -26.90 14.31
C LEU A 130 57.35 -26.85 13.03
N SER A 131 57.93 -28.00 12.69
CA SER A 131 58.61 -28.18 11.40
C SER A 131 57.67 -28.90 10.44
N LEU A 132 57.42 -28.31 9.26
CA LEU A 132 56.55 -28.85 8.22
C LEU A 132 57.36 -29.24 6.99
N TYR A 133 57.00 -30.36 6.35
CA TYR A 133 57.62 -30.78 5.10
C TYR A 133 57.17 -29.89 3.93
N GLU A 134 58.09 -29.60 3.00
CA GLU A 134 57.85 -28.76 1.81
C GLU A 134 56.52 -29.07 1.11
N GLY A 135 56.26 -30.35 0.82
CA GLY A 135 55.04 -30.76 0.12
C GLY A 135 53.74 -30.50 0.90
N GLN A 136 53.79 -30.44 2.23
CA GLN A 136 52.64 -30.05 3.07
C GLN A 136 52.41 -28.54 2.99
N ILE A 137 53.48 -27.75 2.92
CA ILE A 137 53.40 -26.30 2.80
C ILE A 137 52.80 -25.91 1.45
N LEU A 138 53.36 -26.43 0.36
CA LEU A 138 52.91 -26.08 -0.99
C LEU A 138 51.44 -26.45 -1.24
N LYS A 139 51.00 -27.61 -0.75
CA LYS A 139 49.62 -28.10 -0.98
C LYS A 139 48.62 -27.68 0.08
N GLY A 140 49.02 -27.72 1.35
CA GLY A 140 48.11 -27.49 2.49
C GLY A 140 47.85 -26.02 2.78
N TYR A 141 48.84 -25.17 2.49
CA TYR A 141 48.74 -23.72 2.71
C TYR A 141 48.67 -22.92 1.41
N ASN A 142 48.62 -23.60 0.26
CA ASN A 142 48.58 -22.98 -1.07
C ASN A 142 49.73 -21.98 -1.32
N ILE A 143 50.93 -22.32 -0.83
CA ILE A 143 52.12 -21.50 -0.97
C ILE A 143 52.85 -21.88 -2.26
N SER A 144 53.16 -20.90 -3.11
CA SER A 144 53.99 -21.13 -4.30
C SER A 144 55.46 -21.35 -3.91
N PRO A 145 56.26 -22.08 -4.71
CA PRO A 145 57.70 -22.22 -4.48
C PRO A 145 58.42 -20.86 -4.42
N GLU A 146 57.97 -19.89 -5.21
CA GLU A 146 58.50 -18.53 -5.25
C GLU A 146 58.22 -17.78 -3.94
N LEU A 147 56.97 -17.85 -3.45
CA LEU A 147 56.60 -17.26 -2.17
C LEU A 147 57.34 -17.91 -1.00
N LEU A 148 57.53 -19.24 -1.03
CA LEU A 148 58.30 -19.95 0.00
C LEU A 148 59.76 -19.48 0.05
N ARG A 149 60.38 -19.25 -1.12
CA ARG A 149 61.72 -18.66 -1.20
C ARG A 149 61.75 -17.23 -0.68
N GLN A 150 60.77 -16.41 -1.04
CA GLN A 150 60.65 -15.05 -0.51
C GLN A 150 60.55 -15.05 1.02
N LEU A 151 59.79 -15.98 1.62
CA LEU A 151 59.70 -16.12 3.07
C LEU A 151 61.03 -16.56 3.71
N LEU A 152 61.78 -17.46 3.07
CA LEU A 152 63.14 -17.81 3.51
C LEU A 152 64.08 -16.60 3.48
N ASP A 153 64.03 -15.79 2.42
CA ASP A 153 64.88 -14.61 2.25
C ASP A 153 64.61 -13.53 3.31
N THR A 154 63.42 -13.53 3.93
CA THR A 154 63.09 -12.64 5.06
C THR A 154 63.65 -13.12 6.41
N HIS A 155 64.23 -14.33 6.47
CA HIS A 155 64.65 -14.99 7.72
C HIS A 155 63.52 -15.17 8.76
N LEU A 156 62.24 -15.07 8.38
CA LEU A 156 61.12 -15.46 9.24
C LEU A 156 61.06 -16.97 9.44
N ILE A 157 61.40 -17.70 8.39
CA ILE A 157 61.48 -19.16 8.39
C ILE A 157 62.88 -19.62 7.99
N ARG A 158 63.24 -20.83 8.43
CA ARG A 158 64.45 -21.53 8.03
C ARG A 158 64.11 -22.89 7.45
N SER A 159 65.01 -23.42 6.63
CA SER A 159 64.88 -24.76 6.03
C SER A 159 65.96 -25.69 6.57
N GLU A 160 65.58 -26.93 6.88
CA GLU A 160 66.51 -28.00 7.23
C GLU A 160 66.34 -29.19 6.28
N PRO A 161 67.44 -29.86 5.88
CA PRO A 161 67.35 -31.07 5.07
C PRO A 161 66.59 -32.18 5.82
N SER A 162 65.59 -32.76 5.18
CA SER A 162 64.85 -33.88 5.75
C SER A 162 65.62 -35.19 5.62
N MET A 163 65.54 -36.05 6.65
CA MET A 163 66.13 -37.40 6.62
C MET A 163 65.59 -38.28 5.49
N ARG A 164 64.40 -37.97 4.96
CA ARG A 164 63.74 -38.72 3.88
C ARG A 164 63.90 -38.07 2.50
N GLY A 165 64.76 -37.06 2.40
CA GLY A 165 64.92 -36.21 1.22
C GLY A 165 63.97 -35.02 1.22
N GLY A 166 64.34 -33.95 0.51
CA GLY A 166 63.65 -32.66 0.51
C GLY A 166 63.99 -31.82 1.75
N TYR A 167 63.15 -30.81 2.03
CA TYR A 167 63.35 -29.86 3.12
C TYR A 167 62.15 -29.81 4.06
N THR A 168 62.43 -29.60 5.34
CA THR A 168 61.46 -29.18 6.35
C THR A 168 61.67 -27.71 6.66
N TYR A 169 60.58 -26.99 6.93
CA TYR A 169 60.61 -25.58 7.22
C TYR A 169 59.99 -25.32 8.58
N GLU A 170 60.53 -24.36 9.31
CA GLU A 170 60.05 -23.93 10.61
C GLU A 170 60.35 -22.45 10.82
N LEU A 171 59.76 -21.86 11.86
CA LEU A 171 60.15 -20.52 12.29
C LEU A 171 61.63 -20.49 12.67
N SER A 172 62.32 -19.42 12.25
CA SER A 172 63.77 -19.31 12.45
C SER A 172 64.17 -19.32 13.92
N HIS A 173 63.36 -18.70 14.79
CA HIS A 173 63.64 -18.56 16.23
C HIS A 173 62.37 -18.69 17.08
N ASP A 174 62.49 -19.26 18.28
CA ASP A 174 61.39 -19.39 19.26
C ASP A 174 60.86 -18.02 19.71
N THR A 175 61.72 -17.02 19.71
CA THR A 175 61.41 -15.64 20.12
C THR A 175 60.40 -14.95 19.20
N LEU A 176 60.16 -15.49 18.00
CA LEU A 176 59.10 -15.03 17.09
C LEU A 176 57.72 -15.63 17.39
N VAL A 177 57.64 -16.71 18.17
CA VAL A 177 56.36 -17.40 18.44
C VAL A 177 55.36 -16.46 19.11
N ALA A 178 55.72 -15.86 20.25
CA ALA A 178 54.81 -14.98 20.97
C ALA A 178 54.39 -13.74 20.14
N PRO A 179 55.29 -13.02 19.43
CA PRO A 179 54.89 -11.94 18.52
C PRO A 179 53.94 -12.39 17.39
N VAL A 180 54.17 -13.55 16.77
CA VAL A 180 53.31 -14.08 15.72
C VAL A 180 51.92 -14.44 16.27
N LEU A 181 51.84 -15.04 17.46
CA LEU A 181 50.57 -15.34 18.11
C LEU A 181 49.78 -14.08 18.46
N ARG A 182 50.44 -13.00 18.91
CA ARG A 182 49.78 -11.70 19.10
C ARG A 182 49.23 -11.13 17.80
N ALA A 183 50.01 -11.19 16.72
CA ALA A 183 49.57 -10.76 15.39
C ALA A 183 48.37 -11.57 14.88
N LYS A 184 48.36 -12.89 15.13
CA LYS A 184 47.24 -13.79 14.84
C LYS A 184 45.99 -13.40 15.62
N ALA A 185 46.11 -13.21 16.94
CA ALA A 185 45.00 -12.81 17.80
C ALA A 185 44.37 -11.50 17.32
N ARG A 186 45.20 -10.51 16.95
CA ARG A 186 44.73 -9.24 16.38
C ARG A 186 43.97 -9.43 15.07
N ARG A 187 44.48 -10.29 14.17
CA ARG A 187 43.79 -10.62 12.91
C ARG A 187 42.43 -11.25 13.16
N ARG A 188 42.38 -12.27 14.03
CA ARG A 188 41.17 -13.01 14.36
C ARG A 188 40.12 -12.13 15.01
N GLU A 189 40.54 -11.18 15.84
CA GLU A 189 39.63 -10.20 16.43
C GLU A 189 39.01 -9.28 15.36
N VAL A 190 39.80 -8.80 14.40
CA VAL A 190 39.28 -8.01 13.27
C VAL A 190 38.32 -8.84 12.42
N GLU A 191 38.71 -10.08 12.06
CA GLU A 191 37.84 -11.01 11.32
C GLU A 191 36.50 -11.26 12.03
N ARG A 192 36.53 -11.44 13.36
CA ARG A 192 35.33 -11.64 14.19
C ARG A 192 34.45 -10.40 14.18
N GLN A 193 35.02 -9.21 14.35
CA GLN A 193 34.29 -7.94 14.31
C GLN A 193 33.63 -7.72 12.94
N ASP A 194 34.33 -8.02 11.85
CA ASP A 194 33.80 -7.89 10.49
C ASP A 194 32.64 -8.87 10.23
N GLN A 195 32.77 -10.11 10.71
CA GLN A 195 31.70 -11.12 10.63
C GLN A 195 30.46 -10.70 11.43
N GLU A 196 30.64 -10.23 12.66
CA GLU A 196 29.55 -9.74 13.51
C GLU A 196 28.85 -8.52 12.89
N ALA A 197 29.62 -7.59 12.32
CA ALA A 197 29.08 -6.43 11.64
C ALA A 197 28.30 -6.84 10.36
N GLU A 198 28.78 -7.84 9.61
CA GLU A 198 28.05 -8.35 8.44
C GLU A 198 26.75 -9.06 8.85
N GLU A 199 26.79 -9.90 9.89
CA GLU A 199 25.60 -10.58 10.39
C GLU A 199 24.57 -9.57 10.91
N GLN A 200 25.01 -8.53 11.63
CA GLN A 200 24.13 -7.47 12.08
C GLN A 200 23.49 -6.72 10.91
N ARG A 201 24.26 -6.37 9.87
CA ARG A 201 23.72 -5.77 8.64
C ARG A 201 22.67 -6.67 7.97
N ARG A 202 22.90 -7.98 7.92
CA ARG A 202 21.94 -8.95 7.36
C ARG A 202 20.65 -9.00 8.18
N ARG A 203 20.74 -9.08 9.50
CA ARG A 203 19.59 -9.09 10.42
C ARG A 203 18.78 -7.79 10.34
N GLU A 204 19.45 -6.65 10.24
CA GLU A 204 18.80 -5.35 10.08
C GLU A 204 18.06 -5.25 8.73
N ALA A 205 18.65 -5.75 7.65
CA ALA A 205 18.01 -5.81 6.33
C ALA A 205 16.77 -6.72 6.33
N GLU A 206 16.86 -7.91 6.92
CA GLU A 206 15.74 -8.84 7.06
C GLU A 206 14.59 -8.23 7.88
N LEU A 207 14.92 -7.58 9.00
CA LEU A 207 13.92 -6.91 9.83
C LEU A 207 13.26 -5.74 9.10
N ALA A 208 14.01 -4.99 8.29
CA ALA A 208 13.47 -3.91 7.47
C ALA A 208 12.52 -4.44 6.39
N GLU A 209 12.85 -5.58 5.77
CA GLU A 209 11.98 -6.25 4.79
C GLU A 209 10.68 -6.73 5.42
N LEU A 210 10.75 -7.44 6.55
CA LEU A 210 9.58 -7.87 7.32
C LEU A 210 8.67 -6.72 7.73
N ARG A 211 9.25 -5.58 8.12
CA ARG A 211 8.47 -4.37 8.46
C ARG A 211 7.74 -3.82 7.24
N ARG A 212 8.40 -3.78 6.08
CA ARG A 212 7.78 -3.32 4.83
C ARG A 212 6.63 -4.23 4.41
N GLU A 213 6.80 -5.54 4.49
CA GLU A 213 5.72 -6.50 4.19
C GLU A 213 4.53 -6.34 5.14
N ALA A 214 4.79 -6.21 6.45
CA ALA A 214 3.73 -5.99 7.44
C ALA A 214 2.99 -4.66 7.21
N GLU A 215 3.67 -3.61 6.77
CA GLU A 215 3.06 -2.33 6.41
C GLU A 215 2.20 -2.44 5.14
N GLU A 216 2.68 -3.14 4.11
CA GLU A 216 1.91 -3.42 2.90
C GLU A 216 0.64 -4.24 3.18
N GLU A 217 0.73 -5.27 4.04
CA GLU A 217 -0.45 -6.05 4.45
C GLU A 217 -1.47 -5.19 5.21
N ARG A 218 -1.01 -4.32 6.12
CA ARG A 218 -1.89 -3.40 6.85
C ARG A 218 -2.60 -2.45 5.90
N GLU A 219 -1.90 -1.91 4.91
CA GLU A 219 -2.50 -1.04 3.90
C GLU A 219 -3.51 -1.78 3.02
N ARG A 220 -3.23 -3.02 2.63
CA ARG A 220 -4.18 -3.87 1.88
C ARG A 220 -5.43 -4.15 2.72
N ALA A 221 -5.27 -4.54 3.97
CA ALA A 221 -6.38 -4.80 4.88
C ALA A 221 -7.23 -3.54 5.11
N ARG A 222 -6.60 -2.36 5.23
CA ARG A 222 -7.30 -1.08 5.35
C ARG A 222 -8.12 -0.77 4.11
N ARG A 223 -7.54 -0.88 2.91
CA ARG A 223 -8.25 -0.66 1.63
C ARG A 223 -9.43 -1.61 1.48
N GLU A 224 -9.25 -2.88 1.84
CA GLU A 224 -10.34 -3.87 1.79
C GLU A 224 -11.48 -3.50 2.75
N SER A 225 -11.14 -3.10 3.99
CA SER A 225 -12.14 -2.65 4.97
C SER A 225 -12.91 -1.41 4.49
N GLU A 226 -12.23 -0.45 3.86
CA GLU A 226 -12.85 0.76 3.30
C GLU A 226 -13.77 0.43 2.11
N LEU A 227 -13.37 -0.51 1.24
CA LEU A 227 -14.19 -0.99 0.13
C LEU A 227 -15.45 -1.70 0.63
N ARG A 228 -15.33 -2.57 1.65
CA ARG A 228 -16.48 -3.24 2.28
C ARG A 228 -17.44 -2.23 2.90
N ALA A 229 -16.93 -1.24 3.63
CA ALA A 229 -17.76 -0.17 4.20
C ALA A 229 -18.49 0.63 3.10
N LYS A 230 -17.81 0.97 2.00
CA LYS A 230 -18.44 1.63 0.84
C LYS A 230 -19.52 0.76 0.20
N ALA A 231 -19.25 -0.53 0.00
CA ALA A 231 -20.22 -1.49 -0.55
C ALA A 231 -21.48 -1.59 0.33
N GLU A 232 -21.33 -1.74 1.65
CA GLU A 232 -22.47 -1.77 2.58
C GLU A 232 -23.31 -0.49 2.52
N THR A 233 -22.66 0.68 2.46
CA THR A 233 -23.39 1.95 2.33
C THR A 233 -24.11 2.07 0.99
N ALA A 234 -23.52 1.58 -0.10
CA ALA A 234 -24.13 1.55 -1.42
C ALA A 234 -25.34 0.60 -1.46
N GLU A 235 -25.23 -0.59 -0.87
CA GLU A 235 -26.34 -1.54 -0.74
C GLU A 235 -27.50 -0.96 0.06
N LYS A 236 -27.24 -0.33 1.21
CA LYS A 236 -28.28 0.34 2.00
C LYS A 236 -28.99 1.41 1.17
N LYS A 237 -28.25 2.27 0.47
CA LYS A 237 -28.82 3.28 -0.43
C LYS A 237 -29.64 2.65 -1.57
N ALA A 238 -29.16 1.58 -2.17
CA ALA A 238 -29.88 0.87 -3.24
C ALA A 238 -31.19 0.26 -2.73
N GLN A 239 -31.18 -0.35 -1.53
CA GLN A 239 -32.39 -0.87 -0.89
C GLN A 239 -33.40 0.23 -0.58
N ASP A 240 -32.96 1.36 -0.04
CA ASP A 240 -33.83 2.50 0.25
C ASP A 240 -34.41 3.12 -1.03
N ASN A 241 -33.59 3.28 -2.08
CA ASN A 241 -34.06 3.73 -3.38
C ASN A 241 -35.10 2.77 -3.99
N ALA A 242 -34.88 1.45 -3.89
CA ALA A 242 -35.84 0.45 -4.35
C ALA A 242 -37.16 0.51 -3.56
N ARG A 243 -37.10 0.73 -2.24
CA ARG A 243 -38.29 0.93 -1.40
C ARG A 243 -39.05 2.19 -1.81
N GLN A 244 -38.36 3.30 -2.06
CA GLN A 244 -38.97 4.54 -2.52
C GLN A 244 -39.61 4.38 -3.91
N ALA A 245 -38.92 3.73 -4.85
CA ALA A 245 -39.45 3.43 -6.18
C ALA A 245 -40.74 2.60 -6.11
N ARG A 246 -40.77 1.55 -5.27
CA ARG A 246 -41.98 0.74 -5.04
C ARG A 246 -43.15 1.55 -4.47
N ARG A 247 -42.88 2.50 -3.56
CA ARG A 247 -43.92 3.40 -3.02
C ARG A 247 -44.50 4.31 -4.11
N ARG A 248 -43.64 4.92 -4.93
CA ARG A 248 -44.08 5.76 -6.07
C ARG A 248 -44.89 4.96 -7.10
N ALA A 249 -44.46 3.75 -7.42
CA ALA A 249 -45.19 2.87 -8.34
C ALA A 249 -46.60 2.52 -7.82
N ARG A 250 -46.74 2.21 -6.52
CA ARG A 250 -48.06 1.98 -5.90
C ARG A 250 -48.94 3.23 -5.92
N GLN A 251 -48.38 4.39 -5.63
CA GLN A 251 -49.11 5.66 -5.69
C GLN A 251 -49.59 5.96 -7.11
N ALA A 252 -48.74 5.76 -8.12
CA ALA A 252 -49.10 5.93 -9.52
C ALA A 252 -50.22 4.96 -9.95
N LEU A 253 -50.16 3.69 -9.54
CA LEU A 253 -51.21 2.71 -9.81
C LEU A 253 -52.56 3.13 -9.20
N PHE A 254 -52.53 3.60 -7.94
CA PHE A 254 -53.74 4.06 -7.26
C PHE A 254 -54.34 5.30 -7.96
N GLY A 255 -53.49 6.26 -8.36
CA GLY A 255 -53.91 7.41 -9.15
C GLY A 255 -54.54 7.01 -10.49
N ALA A 256 -53.96 6.02 -11.19
CA ALA A 256 -54.51 5.50 -12.44
C ALA A 256 -55.89 4.83 -12.25
N LEU A 257 -56.07 4.05 -11.18
CA LEU A 257 -57.36 3.43 -10.86
C LEU A 257 -58.45 4.47 -10.59
N ILE A 258 -58.13 5.55 -9.86
CA ILE A 258 -59.07 6.66 -9.64
C ILE A 258 -59.45 7.31 -10.97
N ALA A 259 -58.48 7.56 -11.85
CA ALA A 259 -58.74 8.17 -13.16
C ALA A 259 -59.69 7.32 -14.01
N VAL A 260 -59.50 5.99 -14.02
CA VAL A 260 -60.41 5.05 -14.70
C VAL A 260 -61.81 5.08 -14.09
N ALA A 261 -61.93 5.08 -12.76
CA ALA A 261 -63.23 5.14 -12.09
C ALA A 261 -64.00 6.43 -12.41
N LEU A 262 -63.30 7.57 -12.46
CA LEU A 262 -63.89 8.85 -12.85
C LEU A 262 -64.35 8.86 -14.32
N ALA A 263 -63.57 8.27 -15.22
CA ALA A 263 -63.97 8.13 -16.63
C ALA A 263 -65.24 7.27 -16.80
N VAL A 264 -65.33 6.15 -16.07
CA VAL A 264 -66.53 5.30 -16.07
C VAL A 264 -67.74 6.06 -15.52
N ALA A 265 -67.58 6.79 -14.42
CA ALA A 265 -68.66 7.61 -13.86
C ALA A 265 -69.15 8.67 -14.86
N ALA A 266 -68.25 9.35 -15.56
CA ALA A 266 -68.61 10.34 -16.58
C ALA A 266 -69.44 9.72 -17.72
N ILE A 267 -69.08 8.52 -18.19
CA ILE A 267 -69.84 7.79 -19.22
C ILE A 267 -71.26 7.47 -18.74
N ILE A 268 -71.42 7.00 -17.50
CA ILE A 268 -72.74 6.69 -16.92
C ILE A 268 -73.62 7.95 -16.83
N PHE A 269 -73.06 9.07 -16.37
CA PHE A 269 -73.79 10.34 -16.31
C PHE A 269 -74.22 10.83 -17.69
N PHE A 270 -73.36 10.72 -18.70
CA PHE A 270 -73.68 11.11 -20.07
C PHE A 270 -74.83 10.28 -20.66
N GLN A 271 -74.83 8.96 -20.43
CA GLN A 271 -75.92 8.09 -20.90
C GLN A 271 -77.27 8.43 -20.25
N ARG A 272 -77.28 8.76 -18.95
CA ARG A 272 -78.51 9.20 -18.25
C ARG A 272 -79.04 10.54 -18.73
N ALA A 273 -78.15 11.49 -19.01
CA ALA A 273 -78.55 12.79 -19.56
C ALA A 273 -79.25 12.60 -20.91
N LYS A 274 -78.70 11.74 -21.78
CA LYS A 274 -79.26 11.46 -23.10
C LYS A 274 -80.62 10.77 -23.07
N THR A 275 -80.86 9.84 -22.12
CA THR A 275 -82.17 9.21 -21.96
C THR A 275 -83.23 10.17 -21.42
N SER A 276 -82.85 11.14 -20.58
CA SER A 276 -83.78 12.15 -20.08
C SER A 276 -84.27 13.11 -21.19
N GLU A 277 -83.43 13.42 -22.17
CA GLU A 277 -83.76 14.26 -23.32
C GLU A 277 -84.86 13.62 -24.20
N TRP A 278 -84.74 12.31 -24.46
CA TRP A 278 -85.73 11.56 -25.23
C TRP A 278 -87.10 11.52 -24.55
N GLN A 279 -87.14 11.39 -23.22
CA GLN A 279 -88.39 11.41 -22.45
C GLN A 279 -89.06 12.79 -22.45
N ALA A 280 -88.26 13.87 -22.37
CA ALA A 280 -88.79 15.23 -22.41
C ALA A 280 -89.45 15.53 -23.76
N GLN A 281 -88.86 15.07 -24.86
CA GLN A 281 -89.37 15.28 -26.21
C GLN A 281 -90.66 14.50 -26.48
N ALA A 282 -90.73 13.24 -26.05
CA ALA A 282 -91.94 12.42 -26.14
C ALA A 282 -93.12 13.04 -25.35
N ASN A 283 -92.85 13.57 -24.15
CA ASN A 283 -93.88 14.24 -23.33
C ASN A 283 -94.40 15.54 -23.96
N PHE A 284 -93.52 16.29 -24.65
CA PHE A 284 -93.91 17.52 -25.35
C PHE A 284 -94.83 17.22 -26.55
N GLU A 285 -94.52 16.18 -27.33
CA GLU A 285 -95.35 15.76 -28.47
C GLU A 285 -96.72 15.24 -28.02
N ALA A 286 -96.79 14.48 -26.93
CA ALA A 286 -98.05 14.00 -26.35
C ALA A 286 -98.94 15.16 -25.88
N ALA A 287 -98.35 16.19 -25.25
CA ALA A 287 -99.08 17.37 -24.80
C ALA A 287 -99.65 18.20 -25.98
N GLN A 288 -98.90 18.31 -27.08
CA GLN A 288 -99.35 18.97 -28.32
C GLN A 288 -100.56 18.26 -28.94
N GLN A 289 -100.54 16.93 -29.02
CA GLN A 289 -101.65 16.16 -29.56
C GLN A 289 -102.92 16.26 -28.69
N ALA A 290 -102.76 16.16 -27.36
CA ALA A 290 -103.87 16.31 -26.42
C ALA A 290 -104.56 17.68 -26.55
N ARG A 291 -103.77 18.76 -26.78
CA ARG A 291 -104.31 20.11 -26.98
C ARG A 291 -105.16 20.23 -28.25
N LYS A 292 -104.68 19.70 -29.38
CA LYS A 292 -105.44 19.70 -30.65
C LYS A 292 -106.75 18.93 -30.53
N GLN A 293 -106.73 17.80 -29.82
CA GLN A 293 -107.92 16.97 -29.62
C GLN A 293 -108.97 17.66 -28.73
N ALA A 294 -108.52 18.39 -27.70
CA ALA A 294 -109.40 19.20 -26.85
C ALA A 294 -110.07 20.36 -27.61
N GLU A 295 -109.36 21.03 -28.51
CA GLU A 295 -109.92 22.10 -29.36
C GLU A 295 -111.02 21.57 -30.30
N GLN A 296 -110.80 20.41 -30.94
CA GLN A 296 -111.79 19.78 -31.81
C GLN A 296 -113.07 19.37 -31.04
N ASN A 297 -112.92 18.82 -29.84
CA ASN A 297 -114.04 18.44 -28.99
C ASN A 297 -114.86 19.66 -28.55
N ALA A 298 -114.20 20.78 -28.23
CA ALA A 298 -114.87 22.02 -27.85
C ALA A 298 -115.67 22.63 -29.02
N GLU A 299 -115.16 22.53 -30.25
CA GLU A 299 -115.84 23.02 -31.44
C GLU A 299 -117.08 22.17 -31.79
N GLN A 300 -116.98 20.84 -31.67
CA GLN A 300 -118.15 19.95 -31.83
C GLN A 300 -119.25 20.26 -30.82
N TYR A 301 -118.89 20.42 -29.54
CA TYR A 301 -119.84 20.73 -28.48
C TYR A 301 -120.55 22.08 -28.71
N ARG A 302 -119.82 23.10 -29.20
CA ARG A 302 -120.40 24.39 -29.59
C ARG A 302 -121.47 24.23 -30.67
N LYS A 303 -121.18 23.49 -31.75
CA LYS A 303 -122.13 23.26 -32.86
C LYS A 303 -123.39 22.52 -32.40
N GLU A 304 -123.24 21.56 -31.49
CA GLU A 304 -124.36 20.79 -30.96
C GLU A 304 -125.31 21.64 -30.10
N ILE A 305 -124.77 22.53 -29.26
CA ILE A 305 -125.58 23.47 -28.46
C ILE A 305 -126.37 24.43 -29.36
N VAL A 306 -125.72 25.00 -30.39
CA VAL A 306 -126.38 25.91 -31.33
C VAL A 306 -127.51 25.20 -32.07
N ARG A 307 -127.28 23.96 -32.51
CA ARG A 307 -128.31 23.12 -33.13
C ARG A 307 -129.49 22.87 -32.19
N ARG A 308 -129.23 22.51 -30.94
CA ARG A 308 -130.28 22.26 -29.94
C ARG A 308 -131.13 23.51 -29.69
N LEU A 309 -130.50 24.67 -29.58
CA LEU A 309 -131.19 25.94 -29.38
C LEU A 309 -132.04 26.34 -30.60
N LYS A 310 -131.58 26.05 -31.82
CA LYS A 310 -132.40 26.20 -33.05
C LYS A 310 -133.60 25.27 -33.06
N ASP A 311 -133.41 24.02 -32.70
CA ASP A 311 -134.48 23.03 -32.65
C ASP A 311 -135.52 23.42 -31.57
N GLU A 312 -135.08 23.85 -30.39
CA GLU A 312 -135.95 24.40 -29.34
C GLU A 312 -136.72 25.64 -29.82
N ALA A 313 -136.05 26.57 -30.50
CA ALA A 313 -136.70 27.76 -31.05
C ALA A 313 -137.80 27.38 -32.04
N ARG A 314 -137.56 26.40 -32.91
CA ARG A 314 -138.55 25.91 -33.86
C ARG A 314 -139.79 25.33 -33.16
N VAL A 315 -139.60 24.55 -32.10
CA VAL A 315 -140.70 24.01 -31.29
C VAL A 315 -141.53 25.15 -30.67
N PHE A 316 -140.88 26.22 -30.18
CA PHE A 316 -141.61 27.37 -29.63
C PHE A 316 -142.37 28.18 -30.69
N LEU A 317 -141.85 28.28 -31.92
CA LEU A 317 -142.55 28.92 -33.05
C LEU A 317 -143.80 28.13 -33.44
N GLU A 318 -143.71 26.80 -33.53
CA GLU A 318 -144.83 25.93 -33.86
C GLU A 318 -145.95 25.99 -32.80
N ALA A 319 -145.61 26.33 -31.55
CA ALA A 319 -146.56 26.51 -30.45
C ALA A 319 -147.14 27.95 -30.35
N GLY A 320 -146.77 28.87 -31.25
CA GLY A 320 -147.20 30.28 -31.21
C GLY A 320 -146.56 31.11 -30.09
N GLN A 321 -145.44 30.66 -29.52
CA GLN A 321 -144.73 31.29 -28.40
C GLN A 321 -143.48 32.07 -28.88
N GLU A 322 -143.69 33.09 -29.70
CA GLU A 322 -142.62 33.83 -30.39
C GLU A 322 -141.55 34.43 -29.46
N ALA A 323 -141.95 34.96 -28.29
CA ALA A 323 -141.01 35.54 -27.34
C ALA A 323 -139.97 34.53 -26.82
N TYR A 324 -140.37 33.25 -26.66
CA TYR A 324 -139.47 32.18 -26.21
C TYR A 324 -138.61 31.64 -27.36
N ALA A 325 -139.15 31.57 -28.57
CA ALA A 325 -138.36 31.24 -29.76
C ALA A 325 -137.23 32.25 -29.98
N LEU A 326 -137.53 33.54 -29.83
CA LEU A 326 -136.56 34.62 -29.99
C LEU A 326 -135.42 34.51 -28.96
N ASP A 327 -135.72 34.23 -27.68
CA ASP A 327 -134.71 34.02 -26.64
C ASP A 327 -133.77 32.83 -26.97
N ARG A 328 -134.30 31.74 -27.53
CA ARG A 328 -133.49 30.58 -27.91
C ARG A 328 -132.58 30.88 -29.11
N LEU A 329 -133.09 31.60 -30.11
CA LEU A 329 -132.27 32.02 -31.25
C LEU A 329 -131.20 33.06 -30.83
N GLU A 330 -131.52 34.02 -29.97
CA GLU A 330 -130.54 34.97 -29.44
C GLU A 330 -129.45 34.29 -28.61
N LYS A 331 -129.80 33.25 -27.83
CA LYS A 331 -128.83 32.39 -27.15
C LYS A 331 -127.97 31.59 -28.12
N ALA A 332 -128.55 31.06 -29.19
CA ALA A 332 -127.80 30.36 -30.23
C ALA A 332 -126.80 31.30 -30.91
N LEU A 333 -127.22 32.54 -31.22
CA LEU A 333 -126.39 33.56 -31.85
C LEU A 333 -125.26 34.06 -30.94
N LYS A 334 -125.45 34.09 -29.61
CA LYS A 334 -124.34 34.39 -28.69
C LYS A 334 -123.24 33.33 -28.71
N ILE A 335 -123.60 32.08 -29.01
CA ILE A 335 -122.66 30.95 -29.02
C ILE A 335 -121.97 30.83 -30.40
N ASP A 336 -122.69 31.12 -31.48
CA ASP A 336 -122.16 31.27 -32.83
C ASP A 336 -122.54 32.63 -33.46
N PRO A 337 -121.78 33.71 -33.15
CA PRO A 337 -122.06 35.06 -33.65
C PRO A 337 -121.87 35.21 -35.16
N SER A 338 -121.23 34.23 -35.80
CA SER A 338 -120.97 34.18 -37.23
C SER A 338 -122.13 33.63 -38.05
N ASP A 339 -123.11 32.97 -37.42
CA ASP A 339 -124.25 32.40 -38.12
C ASP A 339 -125.21 33.50 -38.59
N THR A 340 -125.06 33.88 -39.86
CA THR A 340 -125.88 34.91 -40.51
C THR A 340 -127.34 34.51 -40.68
N ASN A 341 -127.64 33.21 -40.76
CA ASN A 341 -129.01 32.72 -40.90
C ASN A 341 -129.78 32.89 -39.57
N LEU A 342 -129.12 32.68 -38.43
CA LEU A 342 -129.69 32.99 -37.10
C LEU A 342 -130.04 34.46 -36.95
N LYS A 343 -129.20 35.36 -37.45
CA LYS A 343 -129.46 36.81 -37.39
C LYS A 343 -130.71 37.19 -38.16
N GLU A 344 -130.83 36.68 -39.38
CA GLU A 344 -131.95 36.95 -40.27
C GLU A 344 -133.27 36.39 -39.72
N GLN A 345 -133.25 35.19 -39.13
CA GLN A 345 -134.42 34.60 -38.45
C GLN A 345 -134.90 35.43 -37.24
N ILE A 346 -133.97 35.93 -36.42
CA ILE A 346 -134.31 36.79 -35.28
C ILE A 346 -134.89 38.13 -35.77
N GLU A 347 -134.35 38.69 -36.84
CA GLU A 347 -134.79 39.98 -37.39
C GLU A 347 -136.21 39.88 -37.98
N ASN A 348 -136.50 38.82 -38.73
CA ASN A 348 -137.84 38.57 -39.27
C ASN A 348 -138.88 38.39 -38.16
N LEU A 349 -138.55 37.65 -37.10
CA LEU A 349 -139.44 37.47 -35.94
C LEU A 349 -139.66 38.75 -35.13
N LYS A 350 -138.69 39.68 -35.10
CA LYS A 350 -138.89 41.00 -34.49
C LYS A 350 -139.81 41.87 -35.35
N ASN A 351 -139.64 41.84 -36.66
CA ASN A 351 -140.44 42.64 -37.59
C ASN A 351 -141.91 42.19 -37.67
N GLU A 352 -142.22 40.89 -37.55
CA GLU A 352 -143.61 40.40 -37.48
C GLU A 352 -144.32 40.78 -36.18
N ARG A 353 -143.58 40.91 -35.07
CA ARG A 353 -144.11 41.29 -33.77
C ARG A 353 -144.46 42.78 -33.65
N ASP A 354 -143.77 43.64 -34.40
CA ASP A 354 -143.95 45.11 -34.37
C ASP A 354 -144.95 45.64 -35.43
N GLY A 355 -145.60 44.74 -36.19
CA GLY A 355 -146.53 45.06 -37.29
C GLY A 355 -148.03 44.86 -36.99
N ASN A 356 -148.43 44.56 -35.75
CA ASN A 356 -149.82 44.29 -35.34
C ASN A 356 -150.27 45.19 -34.18
#